data_AF-A0A8C6SII3-F1
#
_entry.id   AF-A0A8C6SII3-F1
#
_cell.length_a   1.000
_cell.length_b   1.000
_cell.length_c   1.000
_cell.angle_alpha   90.00
_cell.angle_beta   90.00
_cell.angle_gamma   90.00
#
_symmetry.space_group_name_H-M   'P 1'
#
loop_
_entity.id
_entity.type
_entity.pdbx_description
1 polymer ?
#
loop_
_entity_poly.entity_id
_entity_poly.type
_entity_poly.pdbx_seq_one_letter_code
_entity_poly.pdbx_strand_id
1 'polypeptide(L)'
;HKREIKWRKNSLFLFFAAWDQSDKFVKIYLTLKDVHKIPSENVQVTFTERSFSVLVKELDGKNHQMNILNLLQPINEKDSYKRIYTALSTQILHNITYEDNL
;
A
#
# COMPACT_ATOMS: atom_id res chain seq x y z
N HIS A 1 5.79 -20.57 11.69
CA HIS A 1 7.10 -19.97 11.40
C HIS A 1 6.87 -18.53 10.94
N LYS A 2 7.03 -17.53 11.83
CA LYS A 2 6.80 -16.11 11.48
C LYS A 2 8.06 -15.57 10.78
N ARG A 3 7.94 -15.12 9.53
CA ARG A 3 9.05 -14.52 8.77
C ARG A 3 8.86 -13.01 8.71
N GLU A 4 9.84 -12.27 9.22
CA GLU A 4 9.86 -10.81 9.23
C GLU A 4 10.28 -10.25 7.87
N ILE A 5 9.59 -9.21 7.43
CA ILE A 5 9.97 -8.42 6.24
C ILE A 5 10.91 -7.31 6.71
N LYS A 6 12.13 -7.28 6.19
CA LYS A 6 13.17 -6.29 6.56
C LYS A 6 13.15 -5.10 5.62
N TRP A 7 12.77 -3.93 6.14
CA TRP A 7 12.65 -2.69 5.37
C TRP A 7 13.86 -1.76 5.57
N ARG A 8 14.41 -1.20 4.50
CA ARG A 8 15.42 -0.12 4.57
C ARG A 8 14.72 1.23 4.74
N LYS A 9 14.98 1.92 5.86
CA LYS A 9 14.49 3.27 6.13
C LYS A 9 15.37 4.29 5.42
N ASN A 10 14.86 4.96 4.40
CA ASN A 10 15.44 6.21 3.91
C ASN A 10 14.32 7.26 3.76
N SER A 11 14.45 8.34 4.53
CA SER A 11 13.71 9.62 4.45
C SER A 11 12.18 9.61 4.74
N LEU A 12 11.84 10.02 5.99
CA LEU A 12 10.64 10.75 6.48
C LEU A 12 9.38 10.80 5.58
N PHE A 13 8.15 10.38 5.94
CA PHE A 13 7.58 9.54 7.02
C PHE A 13 6.27 8.91 6.48
N LEU A 14 6.36 8.07 5.45
CA LEU A 14 5.31 7.07 5.18
C LEU A 14 5.46 5.98 6.24
N PHE A 15 4.76 6.11 7.36
CA PHE A 15 4.71 5.04 8.34
C PHE A 15 3.81 3.93 7.81
N PHE A 16 4.43 2.79 7.51
CA PHE A 16 3.73 1.51 7.51
C PHE A 16 3.19 1.29 8.92
N ALA A 17 1.89 1.48 9.09
CA ALA A 17 1.26 1.43 10.41
C ALA A 17 0.92 -0.02 10.78
N ALA A 18 0.42 -0.78 9.80
CA ALA A 18 0.05 -2.18 9.96
C ALA A 18 -0.12 -2.86 8.60
N TRP A 19 -0.15 -4.18 8.62
CA TRP A 19 -0.70 -4.99 7.54
C TRP A 19 -1.39 -6.21 8.14
N ASP A 20 -2.42 -6.69 7.47
CA ASP A 20 -3.04 -7.97 7.78
C ASP A 20 -3.30 -8.77 6.51
N GLN A 21 -3.43 -10.07 6.68
CA GLN A 21 -3.69 -11.00 5.59
C GLN A 21 -4.84 -11.90 6.00
N SER A 22 -5.80 -12.07 5.09
CA SER A 22 -6.83 -13.10 5.13
C SER A 22 -6.61 -14.10 3.99
N ASP A 23 -7.49 -15.10 3.91
CA ASP A 23 -7.50 -16.06 2.80
C ASP A 23 -7.86 -15.45 1.45
N LYS A 24 -8.20 -14.16 1.37
CA LYS A 24 -8.60 -13.50 0.12
C LYS A 24 -7.85 -12.20 -0.15
N PHE A 25 -7.37 -11.53 0.89
CA PHE A 25 -6.82 -10.19 0.75
C PHE A 25 -5.59 -9.99 1.63
N VAL A 26 -4.61 -9.24 1.11
CA VAL A 26 -3.62 -8.54 1.93
C VAL A 26 -4.06 -7.09 2.06
N LYS A 27 -4.11 -6.58 3.28
CA LYS A 27 -4.42 -5.19 3.58
C LYS A 27 -3.18 -4.51 4.11
N ILE A 28 -2.86 -3.36 3.55
CA ILE A 28 -1.73 -2.55 3.93
C ILE A 28 -2.25 -1.21 4.41
N TYR A 29 -1.85 -0.81 5.61
CA TYR A 29 -2.28 0.42 6.24
C TYR A 29 -1.13 1.42 6.25
N LEU A 30 -1.33 2.54 5.56
CA LEU A 30 -0.42 3.66 5.53
C LEU A 30 -1.01 4.79 6.37
N THR A 31 -0.28 5.22 7.40
CA THR A 31 -0.67 6.40 8.17
C THR A 31 0.02 7.61 7.58
N LEU A 32 -0.79 8.47 6.97
CA LEU A 32 -0.38 9.75 6.40
C LEU A 32 -1.16 10.85 7.10
N LYS A 33 -0.44 11.72 7.82
CA LYS A 33 -1.05 12.90 8.45
C LYS A 33 -1.65 13.78 7.37
N ASP A 34 -2.85 14.31 7.60
CA ASP A 34 -3.50 15.29 6.74
C ASP A 34 -3.79 14.86 5.28
N VAL A 35 -3.67 13.56 4.96
CA VAL A 35 -3.94 13.03 3.60
C VAL A 35 -5.38 13.25 3.13
N HIS A 36 -6.31 13.46 4.06
CA HIS A 36 -7.71 13.78 3.77
C HIS A 36 -7.92 15.23 3.31
N LYS A 37 -6.91 16.10 3.47
CA LYS A 37 -6.96 17.52 3.05
C LYS A 37 -6.52 17.71 1.60
N ILE A 38 -5.82 16.74 1.02
CA ILE A 38 -5.41 16.79 -0.38
C ILE A 38 -6.47 16.10 -1.25
N PRO A 39 -6.60 16.51 -2.52
CA PRO A 39 -7.49 15.84 -3.45
C PRO A 39 -7.14 14.35 -3.62
N SER A 40 -8.16 13.51 -3.85
CA SER A 40 -7.97 12.06 -3.92
C SER A 40 -7.10 11.60 -5.11
N GLU A 41 -7.07 12.40 -6.17
CA GLU A 41 -6.22 12.25 -7.35
C GLU A 41 -4.72 12.45 -7.06
N ASN A 42 -4.39 13.13 -5.95
CA ASN A 42 -3.01 13.30 -5.51
C ASN A 42 -2.47 12.05 -4.82
N VAL A 43 -3.34 11.13 -4.38
CA VAL A 43 -2.93 9.82 -3.86
C VAL A 43 -3.06 8.82 -4.98
N GLN A 44 -1.94 8.40 -5.57
CA GLN A 44 -1.90 7.46 -6.69
C GLN A 44 -1.30 6.14 -6.22
N VAL A 45 -1.85 5.04 -6.72
CA VAL A 45 -1.31 3.69 -6.47
C VAL A 45 -1.20 2.99 -7.80
N THR A 46 -0.03 2.44 -8.08
CA THR A 46 0.22 1.63 -9.26
C THR A 46 0.53 0.21 -8.80
N PHE A 47 -0.30 -0.74 -9.22
CA PHE A 47 -0.06 -2.16 -8.99
C PHE A 47 0.69 -2.76 -10.17
N THR A 48 1.48 -3.78 -9.89
CA THR A 48 2.11 -4.66 -10.86
C THR A 48 2.02 -6.08 -10.30
N GLU A 49 2.13 -7.12 -11.10
CA GLU A 49 2.05 -8.52 -10.65
C GLU A 49 2.78 -8.84 -9.32
N ARG A 50 3.95 -8.27 -9.03
CA ARG A 50 4.73 -8.57 -7.80
C ARG A 50 5.20 -7.35 -7.02
N SER A 51 4.60 -6.20 -7.28
CA SER A 51 5.00 -4.95 -6.65
C SER A 51 3.87 -3.94 -6.68
N PHE A 52 3.93 -2.94 -5.81
CA PHE A 52 3.09 -1.77 -5.97
C PHE A 52 3.82 -0.52 -5.50
N SER A 53 3.44 0.62 -6.06
CA SER A 53 3.95 1.92 -5.66
C SER A 53 2.81 2.84 -5.25
N VAL A 54 3.12 3.74 -4.32
CA VAL A 54 2.22 4.75 -3.79
C VAL A 54 2.89 6.09 -3.97
N LEU A 55 2.24 6.99 -4.67
CA LEU A 55 2.69 8.36 -4.86
C LEU A 55 1.66 9.30 -4.25
N VAL A 56 2.08 10.14 -3.32
CA VAL A 56 1.24 11.15 -2.67
C VAL A 56 1.81 12.51 -3.00
N LYS A 57 1.07 13.28 -3.79
CA LYS A 57 1.49 14.60 -4.27
C LYS A 57 1.01 15.72 -3.35
N GLU A 58 1.83 16.76 -3.24
CA GLU A 58 1.50 18.01 -2.53
C GLU A 58 1.03 17.82 -1.08
N LEU A 59 1.49 16.77 -0.41
CA LEU A 59 1.22 16.57 1.01
C LEU A 59 2.28 17.30 1.83
N ASP A 60 1.84 18.32 2.58
CA ASP A 60 2.73 19.21 3.34
C ASP A 60 3.78 19.91 2.44
N GLY A 61 3.36 20.30 1.23
CA GLY A 61 4.22 20.94 0.23
C GLY A 61 5.31 20.04 -0.36
N LYS A 62 5.19 18.72 -0.21
CA LYS A 62 6.14 17.73 -0.74
C LYS A 62 5.43 16.54 -1.38
N ASN A 63 6.16 15.89 -2.28
CA ASN A 63 5.75 14.62 -2.86
C ASN A 63 6.39 13.48 -2.06
N HIS A 64 5.57 12.50 -1.69
CA HIS A 64 5.99 11.31 -0.94
C HIS A 64 5.77 10.09 -1.81
N GLN A 65 6.77 9.22 -1.89
CA GLN A 65 6.67 7.98 -2.66
C GLN A 65 7.09 6.79 -1.81
N MET A 66 6.35 5.69 -1.96
CA MET A 66 6.73 4.39 -1.43
C MET A 66 6.61 3.32 -2.51
N ASN A 67 7.61 2.45 -2.58
CA ASN A 67 7.60 1.29 -3.46
C ASN A 67 7.73 0.03 -2.61
N ILE A 68 6.86 -0.95 -2.86
CA ILE A 68 6.98 -2.30 -2.32
C ILE A 68 7.28 -3.22 -3.47
N LEU A 69 8.45 -3.84 -3.41
CA LEU A 69 8.98 -4.71 -4.44
C LEU A 69 9.00 -6.15 -3.92
N ASN A 70 9.03 -7.11 -4.85
CA ASN A 70 9.22 -8.53 -4.58
C ASN A 70 8.21 -9.08 -3.56
N LEU A 71 6.92 -8.86 -3.82
CA LEU A 71 5.85 -9.49 -3.06
C LEU A 71 6.00 -11.01 -3.12
N LEU A 72 5.79 -11.65 -1.98
CA LEU A 72 5.95 -13.10 -1.83
C LEU A 72 5.04 -13.88 -2.79
N GLN A 73 3.81 -13.40 -2.93
CA GLN A 73 2.81 -13.94 -3.86
C GLN A 73 2.46 -12.88 -4.90
N PRO A 74 2.14 -13.31 -6.14
CA PRO A 74 1.68 -12.40 -7.17
C PRO A 74 0.32 -11.81 -6.83
N ILE A 75 0.03 -10.69 -7.46
CA ILE A 75 -1.10 -9.84 -7.20
C ILE A 75 -1.91 -9.58 -8.47
N ASN A 76 -3.24 -9.67 -8.40
CA ASN A 76 -4.08 -9.22 -9.50
C ASN A 76 -4.20 -7.69 -9.48
N GLU A 77 -3.56 -7.03 -10.43
CA GLU A 77 -3.55 -5.58 -10.59
C GLU A 77 -4.95 -4.98 -10.74
N LYS A 78 -5.84 -5.65 -11.49
CA LYS A 78 -7.19 -5.16 -11.82
C LYS A 78 -8.12 -5.20 -10.62
N ASP A 79 -7.91 -6.20 -9.76
CA ASP A 79 -8.72 -6.39 -8.56
C ASP A 79 -8.13 -5.69 -7.32
N SER A 80 -6.91 -5.18 -7.44
CA SER A 80 -6.25 -4.41 -6.39
C SER A 80 -6.73 -2.97 -6.40
N TYR A 81 -6.92 -2.38 -5.22
CA TYR A 81 -7.46 -1.03 -5.11
C TYR A 81 -6.95 -0.29 -3.88
N LYS A 82 -6.98 1.04 -3.97
CA LYS A 82 -6.71 1.94 -2.85
C LYS A 82 -8.04 2.41 -2.26
N ARG A 83 -8.08 2.61 -0.94
CA ARG A 83 -9.18 3.24 -0.24
C ARG A 83 -8.66 4.24 0.78
N ILE A 84 -9.10 5.49 0.67
CA ILE A 84 -8.72 6.56 1.59
C ILE A 84 -9.78 6.62 2.69
N TYR A 85 -9.37 6.52 3.96
CA TYR A 85 -10.28 6.66 5.09
C TYR A 85 -10.09 8.02 5.76
N THR A 86 -11.19 8.74 5.96
CA THR A 86 -11.25 10.07 6.60
C THR A 86 -11.14 9.95 8.12
N ALA A 87 -9.98 9.50 8.58
CA ALA A 87 -9.38 9.77 9.89
C ALA A 87 -8.09 8.95 9.96
N LEU A 88 -6.94 9.60 9.79
CA LEU A 88 -5.62 9.09 10.15
C LEU A 88 -5.04 7.89 9.35
N SER A 89 -5.70 7.34 8.33
CA SER A 89 -5.12 6.23 7.54
C SER A 89 -5.63 6.10 6.09
N THR A 90 -4.72 5.72 5.19
CA THR A 90 -5.01 5.22 3.84
C THR A 90 -4.83 3.70 3.86
N GLN A 91 -5.80 2.94 3.34
CA GLN A 91 -5.69 1.50 3.15
C GLN A 91 -5.42 1.21 1.69
N ILE A 92 -4.48 0.31 1.44
CA ILE A 92 -4.26 -0.29 0.12
C ILE A 92 -4.66 -1.74 0.27
N LEU A 93 -5.71 -2.13 -0.45
CA LEU A 93 -6.17 -3.50 -0.51
C LEU A 93 -5.58 -4.18 -1.74
N HIS A 94 -5.09 -5.38 -1.53
CA HIS A 94 -4.62 -6.24 -2.58
C HIS A 94 -5.35 -7.60 -2.53
N ASN A 95 -5.91 -8.05 -3.66
CA ASN A 95 -6.58 -9.36 -3.83
C ASN A 95 -5.59 -10.48 -4.08
N ILE A 96 -5.42 -11.38 -3.11
CA ILE A 96 -4.61 -12.58 -3.29
C ILE A 96 -5.35 -13.47 -4.29
N THR A 97 -4.82 -13.57 -5.50
CA THR A 97 -5.21 -14.64 -6.43
C THR A 97 -4.57 -15.93 -5.92
N TYR A 98 -5.39 -16.79 -5.32
CA TYR A 98 -5.07 -18.20 -5.30
C TYR A 98 -5.25 -18.69 -6.73
N GLU A 99 -4.16 -18.94 -7.44
CA GLU A 99 -4.22 -20.06 -8.38
C GLU A 99 -4.33 -21.29 -7.50
N ASP A 100 -5.55 -21.85 -7.44
CA ASP A 100 -5.75 -23.22 -6.99
C ASP A 100 -4.85 -24.10 -7.85
N ASN A 101 -3.65 -24.40 -7.36
CA ASN A 101 -2.85 -25.50 -7.87
C ASN A 101 -3.55 -26.79 -7.42
N LEU A 102 -4.52 -27.22 -8.22
CA LEU A 102 -4.92 -28.62 -8.33
C LEU A 102 -3.80 -29.41 -9.03
#